data_AF-A0A831REL9-F1
#
_entry.id   AF-A0A831REL9-F1
#
_cell.length_a   1.000
_cell.length_b   1.000
_cell.length_c   1.000
_cell.angle_alpha   90.00
_cell.angle_beta   90.00
_cell.angle_gamma   90.00
#
_symmetry.space_group_name_H-M   'P 1'
#
loop_
_entity.id
_entity.type
_entity.pdbx_description
1 polymer ?
#
loop_
_entity_poly.entity_id
_entity_poly.type
_entity_poly.pdbx_seq_one_letter_code
_entity_poly.pdbx_strand_id
1 'polypeptide(L)'
;DGDRYLVATGASGDWSGKENQIAVWQDDLWVFLDPRPGWLCWVIDEDMLTVWNGTAWQDVDVAIPDALQNRTMVGINTSADTTNRLSVRSDAVLFSHDGSGIQAKLNKNGVSDTASFLFQTNWSGRAEIGLAGDDDFAFKVSGDGSNWNTAFVLGSADGVARFSQPLELKQYSKSSLPDASAGSARLIYVHDATGGPVVAYSDGGSWRRMRDDSVIN
;
A
#
# COMPACT_ATOMS: atom_id res chain seq x y z
N ASP A 1 -16.20 -36.73 -37.73
CA ASP A 1 -14.82 -36.57 -38.25
C ASP A 1 -14.26 -35.27 -37.69
N GLY A 2 -13.12 -35.32 -36.99
CA GLY A 2 -12.51 -34.18 -36.30
C GLY A 2 -12.83 -34.00 -34.81
N ASP A 3 -13.60 -34.92 -34.20
CA ASP A 3 -13.85 -34.92 -32.76
C ASP A 3 -12.53 -35.16 -32.00
N ARG A 4 -12.34 -34.45 -30.89
CA ARG A 4 -11.12 -34.51 -30.09
C ARG A 4 -11.45 -34.63 -28.63
N TYR A 5 -10.80 -35.59 -27.97
CA TYR A 5 -10.97 -35.83 -26.54
C TYR A 5 -9.62 -35.97 -25.87
N LEU A 6 -9.48 -35.38 -24.69
CA LEU A 6 -8.42 -35.73 -23.77
C LEU A 6 -8.81 -37.05 -23.10
N VAL A 7 -8.01 -38.10 -23.29
CA VAL A 7 -8.31 -39.42 -22.73
C VAL A 7 -8.06 -39.41 -21.22
N ALA A 8 -9.13 -39.53 -20.45
CA ALA A 8 -9.09 -39.54 -18.99
C ALA A 8 -8.46 -40.83 -18.43
N THR A 9 -7.97 -40.76 -17.20
CA THR A 9 -7.47 -41.93 -16.46
C THR A 9 -8.58 -42.98 -16.29
N GLY A 10 -8.25 -44.25 -16.55
CA GLY A 10 -9.22 -45.35 -16.44
C GLY A 10 -10.12 -45.52 -17.66
N ALA A 11 -9.73 -44.96 -18.80
CA ALA A 11 -10.42 -45.17 -20.07
C ALA A 11 -10.51 -46.67 -20.42
N SER A 12 -11.62 -47.05 -21.08
CA SER A 12 -11.92 -48.43 -21.44
C SER A 12 -12.32 -48.56 -22.91
N GLY A 13 -12.55 -49.79 -23.38
CA GLY A 13 -12.85 -50.05 -24.79
C GLY A 13 -11.69 -49.64 -25.70
N ASP A 14 -12.01 -48.97 -26.81
CA ASP A 14 -11.03 -48.54 -27.82
C ASP A 14 -9.96 -47.57 -27.26
N TRP A 15 -10.19 -46.99 -26.08
CA TRP A 15 -9.30 -46.02 -25.45
C TRP A 15 -8.47 -46.61 -24.30
N SER A 16 -8.59 -47.92 -24.07
CA SER A 16 -7.84 -48.61 -23.01
C SER A 16 -6.33 -48.49 -23.20
N GLY A 17 -5.62 -48.00 -22.18
CA GLY A 17 -4.16 -47.80 -22.20
C GLY A 17 -3.71 -46.56 -22.98
N LYS A 18 -4.62 -45.61 -23.25
CA LYS A 18 -4.35 -44.37 -23.99
C LYS A 18 -4.49 -43.12 -23.12
N GLU A 19 -4.41 -43.27 -21.80
CA GLU A 19 -4.54 -42.18 -20.84
C GLU A 19 -3.58 -41.02 -21.17
N ASN A 20 -4.06 -39.79 -21.01
CA ASN A 20 -3.35 -38.54 -21.32
C ASN A 20 -3.11 -38.25 -22.81
N GLN A 21 -3.39 -39.17 -23.73
CA GLN A 21 -3.30 -38.89 -25.15
C GLN A 21 -4.48 -38.04 -25.63
N ILE A 22 -4.30 -37.33 -26.74
CA ILE A 22 -5.40 -36.67 -27.45
C ILE A 22 -5.94 -37.66 -28.47
N ALA A 23 -7.16 -38.15 -28.25
CA ALA A 23 -7.88 -38.96 -29.22
C ALA A 23 -8.51 -38.06 -30.28
N VAL A 24 -8.34 -38.40 -31.55
CA VAL A 24 -8.88 -37.69 -32.71
C VAL A 24 -9.63 -38.68 -33.59
N TRP A 25 -10.92 -38.43 -33.86
CA TRP A 25 -11.70 -39.27 -34.78
C TRP A 25 -11.38 -38.88 -36.22
N GLN A 26 -10.74 -39.79 -36.97
CA GLN A 26 -10.36 -39.60 -38.38
C GLN A 26 -10.49 -40.93 -39.13
N ASP A 27 -10.95 -40.90 -40.38
CA ASP A 27 -11.02 -42.09 -41.25
C ASP A 27 -11.69 -43.32 -40.58
N ASP A 28 -12.80 -43.07 -39.88
CA ASP A 28 -13.59 -44.07 -39.14
C ASP A 28 -12.82 -44.84 -38.03
N LEU A 29 -11.74 -44.25 -37.51
CA LEU A 29 -10.98 -44.80 -36.39
C LEU A 29 -10.48 -43.70 -35.43
N TRP A 30 -10.14 -44.10 -34.21
CA TRP A 30 -9.46 -43.23 -33.24
C TRP A 30 -7.96 -43.21 -33.49
N VAL A 31 -7.44 -42.03 -33.83
CA VAL A 31 -5.99 -41.75 -33.85
C VAL A 31 -5.62 -41.12 -32.52
N PHE A 32 -4.54 -41.60 -31.90
CA PHE A 32 -4.10 -41.08 -30.61
C PHE A 32 -2.75 -40.38 -30.73
N LEU A 33 -2.68 -39.17 -30.17
CA LEU A 33 -1.48 -38.33 -30.20
C LEU A 33 -0.85 -38.30 -28.81
N ASP A 34 0.44 -38.65 -28.74
CA ASP A 34 1.25 -38.47 -27.54
C ASP A 34 1.53 -36.97 -27.31
N PRO A 35 1.13 -36.41 -26.15
CA PRO A 35 1.36 -35.01 -25.87
C PRO A 35 2.85 -34.72 -25.65
N ARG A 36 3.30 -33.54 -26.11
CA ARG A 36 4.65 -33.04 -25.85
C ARG A 36 4.63 -31.91 -24.83
N PRO A 37 5.68 -31.75 -24.01
CA PRO A 37 5.72 -30.68 -23.01
C PRO A 37 5.36 -29.31 -23.61
N GLY A 38 4.45 -28.59 -22.97
CA GLY A 38 3.95 -27.28 -23.40
C GLY A 38 2.75 -27.33 -24.37
N TRP A 39 2.25 -28.50 -24.74
CA TRP A 39 0.96 -28.60 -25.44
C TRP A 39 -0.16 -28.06 -24.57
N LEU A 40 -1.08 -27.32 -25.19
CA LEU A 40 -2.23 -26.71 -24.54
C LEU A 40 -3.53 -27.32 -25.10
N CYS A 41 -4.51 -27.56 -24.23
CA CYS A 41 -5.86 -27.88 -24.65
C CYS A 41 -6.91 -27.26 -23.73
N TRP A 42 -8.00 -26.78 -24.33
CA TRP A 42 -9.19 -26.35 -23.62
C TRP A 42 -10.12 -27.55 -23.46
N VAL A 43 -10.37 -27.97 -22.23
CA VAL A 43 -11.27 -29.09 -21.91
C VAL A 43 -12.65 -28.52 -21.64
N ILE A 44 -13.55 -28.66 -22.62
CA ILE A 44 -14.88 -28.02 -22.59
C ILE A 44 -15.70 -28.47 -21.39
N ASP A 45 -15.69 -29.77 -21.07
CA ASP A 45 -16.50 -30.35 -19.99
C ASP A 45 -16.06 -29.88 -18.60
N GLU A 46 -14.80 -29.42 -18.47
CA GLU A 46 -14.21 -28.95 -17.21
C GLU A 46 -14.07 -27.41 -17.17
N ASP A 47 -14.45 -26.70 -18.24
CA ASP A 47 -14.29 -25.23 -18.39
C ASP A 47 -12.86 -24.74 -18.07
N MET A 48 -11.84 -25.51 -18.51
CA MET A 48 -10.46 -25.35 -18.05
C MET A 48 -9.44 -25.39 -19.20
N LEU A 49 -8.44 -24.50 -19.15
CA LEU A 49 -7.25 -24.56 -19.99
C LEU A 49 -6.19 -25.42 -19.29
N THR A 50 -5.69 -26.45 -19.95
CA THR A 50 -4.64 -27.31 -19.41
C THR A 50 -3.39 -27.29 -20.26
N VAL A 51 -2.25 -27.58 -19.62
CA VAL A 51 -0.94 -27.73 -20.26
C VAL A 51 -0.33 -29.08 -19.89
N TRP A 52 0.29 -29.74 -20.86
CA TRP A 52 1.06 -30.95 -20.62
C TRP A 52 2.45 -30.58 -20.07
N ASN A 53 2.75 -30.99 -18.84
CA ASN A 53 4.04 -30.69 -18.21
C ASN A 53 5.16 -31.69 -18.55
N GLY A 54 4.86 -32.70 -19.38
CA GLY A 54 5.74 -33.83 -19.69
C GLY A 54 5.36 -35.14 -19.00
N THR A 55 4.50 -35.11 -17.98
CA THR A 55 4.06 -36.27 -17.21
C THR A 55 2.55 -36.31 -16.95
N ALA A 56 1.89 -35.14 -16.86
CA ALA A 56 0.46 -35.01 -16.64
C ALA A 56 -0.08 -33.73 -17.30
N TRP A 57 -1.37 -33.74 -17.64
CA TRP A 57 -2.10 -32.50 -17.93
C TRP A 57 -2.42 -31.81 -16.62
N GLN A 58 -2.13 -30.51 -16.55
CA GLN A 58 -2.36 -29.68 -15.39
C GLN A 58 -3.13 -28.44 -15.81
N ASP A 59 -4.02 -27.95 -14.96
CA ASP A 59 -4.60 -26.61 -15.12
C ASP A 59 -3.47 -25.60 -15.36
N VAL A 60 -3.63 -24.73 -16.35
CA VAL A 60 -2.65 -23.67 -16.65
C VAL A 60 -2.40 -22.77 -15.44
N ASP A 61 -3.42 -22.53 -14.60
CA ASP A 61 -3.27 -21.69 -13.41
C ASP A 61 -2.41 -22.37 -12.33
N VAL A 62 -2.39 -23.71 -12.32
CA VAL A 62 -1.53 -24.52 -11.45
C VAL A 62 -0.15 -24.74 -12.08
N ALA A 63 -0.09 -24.87 -13.41
CA ALA A 63 1.12 -25.14 -14.16
C ALA A 63 1.99 -23.91 -14.41
N ILE A 64 1.44 -22.71 -14.22
CA ILE A 64 2.24 -21.52 -13.96
C ILE A 64 2.69 -21.64 -12.49
N PRO A 65 3.94 -22.04 -12.21
CA PRO A 65 4.37 -22.30 -10.84
C PRO A 65 4.24 -20.97 -10.08
N ASP A 66 3.51 -20.96 -8.96
CA ASP A 66 3.45 -19.81 -8.05
C ASP A 66 3.02 -18.48 -8.70
N ALA A 67 2.05 -18.47 -9.63
CA ALA A 67 1.86 -17.45 -10.68
C ALA A 67 1.76 -15.93 -10.32
N LEU A 68 1.83 -15.50 -9.06
CA LEU A 68 2.11 -14.10 -8.70
C LEU A 68 3.24 -13.92 -7.65
N GLN A 69 3.86 -14.99 -7.19
CA GLN A 69 5.02 -14.92 -6.30
C GLN A 69 6.30 -14.68 -7.09
N ASN A 70 7.26 -13.98 -6.48
CA ASN A 70 8.56 -13.66 -7.08
C ASN A 70 8.49 -12.99 -8.46
N ARG A 71 7.36 -12.32 -8.78
CA ARG A 71 7.26 -11.51 -9.99
C ARG A 71 8.28 -10.38 -9.92
N THR A 72 9.08 -10.26 -10.98
CA THR A 72 10.14 -9.26 -11.02
C THR A 72 9.58 -7.84 -10.96
N MET A 73 8.46 -7.60 -11.65
CA MET A 73 7.78 -6.30 -11.74
C MET A 73 6.27 -6.50 -11.96
N VAL A 74 5.44 -5.66 -11.34
CA VAL A 74 3.97 -5.62 -11.49
C VAL A 74 3.55 -4.16 -11.68
N GLY A 75 2.94 -3.87 -12.82
CA GLY A 75 2.43 -2.54 -13.18
C GLY A 75 0.91 -2.53 -13.34
N ILE A 76 0.21 -1.61 -12.70
CA ILE A 76 -1.23 -1.38 -12.85
C ILE A 76 -1.44 -0.01 -13.50
N ASN A 77 -1.91 -0.01 -14.75
CA ASN A 77 -2.10 1.19 -15.60
C ASN A 77 -0.82 2.05 -15.80
N THR A 78 0.35 1.45 -15.54
CA THR A 78 1.69 1.98 -15.78
C THR A 78 2.68 0.83 -15.87
N SER A 79 3.86 1.06 -16.45
CA SER A 79 4.98 0.12 -16.38
C SER A 79 5.66 0.24 -15.01
N ALA A 80 6.01 -0.91 -14.42
CA ALA A 80 6.93 -0.98 -13.29
C ALA A 80 8.39 -0.96 -13.79
N ASP A 81 9.31 -0.64 -12.88
CA ASP A 81 10.75 -0.58 -13.17
C ASP A 81 11.56 -1.30 -12.07
N THR A 82 12.88 -1.33 -12.20
CA THR A 82 13.75 -2.06 -11.25
C THR A 82 13.77 -1.46 -9.85
N THR A 83 13.39 -0.19 -9.71
CA THR A 83 13.26 0.55 -8.44
C THR A 83 11.84 0.41 -7.89
N ASN A 84 10.83 0.74 -8.71
CA ASN A 84 9.41 0.62 -8.39
C ASN A 84 8.86 -0.69 -8.96
N ARG A 85 9.19 -1.80 -8.32
CA ARG A 85 8.77 -3.14 -8.77
C ARG A 85 7.27 -3.38 -8.67
N LEU A 86 6.58 -2.63 -7.80
CA LEU A 86 5.13 -2.49 -7.83
C LEU A 86 4.82 -1.03 -8.17
N SER A 87 4.28 -0.78 -9.37
CA SER A 87 3.89 0.56 -9.81
C SER A 87 2.39 0.61 -10.10
N VAL A 88 1.70 1.57 -9.48
CA VAL A 88 0.25 1.74 -9.64
C VAL A 88 -0.03 3.18 -10.06
N ARG A 89 -0.72 3.35 -11.19
CA ARG A 89 -1.19 4.66 -11.68
C ARG A 89 -2.71 4.64 -11.78
N SER A 90 -3.38 4.94 -10.69
CA SER A 90 -4.84 4.94 -10.57
C SER A 90 -5.33 6.13 -9.76
N ASP A 91 -6.63 6.39 -9.80
CA ASP A 91 -7.25 7.42 -8.96
C ASP A 91 -7.21 7.06 -7.47
N ALA A 92 -7.20 5.77 -7.12
CA ALA A 92 -7.11 5.26 -5.75
C ALA A 92 -6.44 3.89 -5.66
N VAL A 93 -5.90 3.55 -4.48
CA VAL A 93 -5.41 2.21 -4.12
C VAL A 93 -6.09 1.80 -2.81
N LEU A 94 -6.88 0.72 -2.84
CA LEU A 94 -7.58 0.21 -1.67
C LEU A 94 -6.83 -0.99 -1.08
N PHE A 95 -6.41 -0.86 0.18
CA PHE A 95 -5.95 -1.98 1.00
C PHE A 95 -6.97 -2.23 2.11
N SER A 96 -7.61 -3.40 2.11
CA SER A 96 -8.70 -3.72 3.04
C SER A 96 -8.48 -5.07 3.73
N HIS A 97 -9.09 -5.24 4.90
CA HIS A 97 -9.08 -6.49 5.66
C HIS A 97 -10.33 -7.32 5.38
N ASP A 98 -10.27 -8.62 5.70
CA ASP A 98 -11.42 -9.54 5.70
C ASP A 98 -11.86 -9.94 7.13
N GLY A 99 -11.45 -9.16 8.14
CA GLY A 99 -11.81 -9.42 9.54
C GLY A 99 -11.00 -8.59 10.52
N SER A 100 -10.10 -9.22 11.26
CA SER A 100 -9.43 -8.63 12.44
C SER A 100 -8.45 -7.47 12.17
N GLY A 101 -8.21 -7.08 10.91
CA GLY A 101 -7.41 -5.90 10.56
C GLY A 101 -6.44 -6.12 9.39
N ILE A 102 -5.70 -5.06 9.04
CA ILE A 102 -4.67 -5.04 7.99
C ILE A 102 -3.39 -4.37 8.51
N GLN A 103 -2.23 -4.80 8.01
CA GLN A 103 -0.93 -4.20 8.30
C GLN A 103 -0.11 -4.06 7.02
N ALA A 104 0.41 -2.87 6.77
CA ALA A 104 1.50 -2.63 5.83
C ALA A 104 2.82 -2.57 6.60
N LYS A 105 3.83 -3.34 6.16
CA LYS A 105 5.17 -3.34 6.79
C LYS A 105 6.16 -2.68 5.82
N LEU A 106 6.77 -1.58 6.27
CA LEU A 106 7.90 -0.94 5.61
C LEU A 106 9.13 -1.20 6.46
N ASN A 107 10.10 -1.94 5.91
CA ASN A 107 11.32 -2.31 6.62
C ASN A 107 12.51 -1.68 5.92
N LYS A 108 13.35 -0.97 6.68
CA LYS A 108 14.62 -0.41 6.20
C LYS A 108 15.78 -1.31 6.66
N ASN A 109 16.90 -1.27 5.94
CA ASN A 109 18.02 -2.18 6.17
C ASN A 109 18.94 -1.73 7.32
N GLY A 110 19.18 -0.43 7.44
CA GLY A 110 19.92 0.19 8.54
C GLY A 110 19.25 1.45 9.09
N VAL A 111 19.81 1.98 10.18
CA VAL A 111 19.25 3.14 10.90
C VAL A 111 19.18 4.38 10.01
N SER A 112 20.21 4.62 9.18
CA SER A 112 20.26 5.77 8.27
C SER A 112 19.41 5.62 7.01
N ASP A 113 18.79 4.45 6.78
CA ASP A 113 17.95 4.22 5.61
C ASP A 113 16.53 4.77 5.84
N THR A 114 15.69 4.66 4.81
CA THR A 114 14.33 5.21 4.80
C THR A 114 13.27 4.12 4.68
N ALA A 115 12.26 4.18 5.56
CA ALA A 115 11.00 3.48 5.45
C ALA A 115 9.85 4.48 5.68
N SER A 116 9.27 5.00 4.59
CA SER A 116 8.35 6.14 4.63
C SER A 116 7.29 6.09 3.53
N PHE A 117 6.29 6.98 3.66
CA PHE A 117 5.44 7.39 2.57
C PHE A 117 5.90 8.76 2.05
N LEU A 118 6.24 8.83 0.76
CA LEU A 118 6.62 10.06 0.07
C LEU A 118 5.44 10.61 -0.74
N PHE A 119 5.06 11.85 -0.46
CA PHE A 119 4.00 12.58 -1.15
C PHE A 119 4.61 13.55 -2.16
N GLN A 120 4.11 13.53 -3.39
CA GLN A 120 4.71 14.27 -4.50
C GLN A 120 3.69 15.07 -5.31
N THR A 121 4.16 16.14 -5.95
CA THR A 121 3.47 16.83 -7.04
C THR A 121 4.42 16.92 -8.23
N ASN A 122 3.96 16.49 -9.41
CA ASN A 122 4.76 16.53 -10.64
C ASN A 122 6.18 15.95 -10.45
N TRP A 123 6.26 14.75 -9.87
CA TRP A 123 7.53 14.04 -9.61
C TRP A 123 8.50 14.72 -8.63
N SER A 124 8.06 15.77 -7.93
CA SER A 124 8.85 16.48 -6.93
C SER A 124 8.29 16.19 -5.53
N GLY A 125 9.17 15.76 -4.61
CA GLY A 125 8.81 15.49 -3.22
C GLY A 125 8.28 16.72 -2.50
N ARG A 126 7.22 16.56 -1.69
CA ARG A 126 6.59 17.66 -0.95
C ARG A 126 6.46 17.37 0.54
N ALA A 127 6.13 16.13 0.88
CA ALA A 127 6.10 15.66 2.25
C ALA A 127 6.57 14.22 2.34
N GLU A 128 7.14 13.82 3.47
CA GLU A 128 7.58 12.47 3.74
C GLU A 128 7.30 12.13 5.21
N ILE A 129 6.67 10.98 5.47
CA ILE A 129 6.28 10.56 6.82
C ILE A 129 6.76 9.12 7.03
N GLY A 130 7.53 8.89 8.10
CA GLY A 130 8.06 7.57 8.43
C GLY A 130 9.40 7.61 9.16
N LEU A 131 10.14 6.50 9.08
CA LEU A 131 11.51 6.38 9.57
C LEU A 131 12.45 6.88 8.47
N ALA A 132 12.66 8.19 8.42
CA ALA A 132 13.27 8.87 7.27
C ALA A 132 14.71 9.33 7.56
N GLY A 133 15.65 8.39 7.53
CA GLY A 133 17.07 8.62 7.84
C GLY A 133 17.44 8.48 9.32
N ASP A 134 16.52 7.97 10.13
CA ASP A 134 16.66 7.69 11.56
C ASP A 134 15.61 6.65 12.01
N ASP A 135 15.73 6.08 13.21
CA ASP A 135 14.72 5.20 13.84
C ASP A 135 13.59 5.98 14.52
N ASP A 136 13.74 7.29 14.69
CA ASP A 136 12.67 8.18 15.10
C ASP A 136 11.61 8.35 14.00
N PHE A 137 10.34 8.49 14.40
CA PHE A 137 9.24 8.70 13.46
C PHE A 137 9.09 10.19 13.15
N ALA A 138 9.31 10.57 11.89
CA ALA A 138 9.43 11.96 11.49
C ALA A 138 8.39 12.38 10.43
N PHE A 139 8.05 13.67 10.46
CA PHE A 139 7.28 14.36 9.44
C PHE A 139 8.19 15.41 8.80
N LYS A 140 8.49 15.24 7.52
CA LYS A 140 9.38 16.11 6.75
C LYS A 140 8.61 16.76 5.61
N VAL A 141 8.96 18.00 5.27
CA VAL A 141 8.38 18.75 4.16
C VAL A 141 9.46 19.41 3.31
N SER A 142 9.17 19.59 2.02
CA SER A 142 10.08 20.24 1.08
C SER A 142 9.30 21.14 0.12
N GLY A 143 9.80 22.36 -0.08
CA GLY A 143 9.25 23.29 -1.06
C GLY A 143 9.72 23.04 -2.49
N ASP A 144 10.90 22.43 -2.66
CA ASP A 144 11.58 22.25 -3.95
C ASP A 144 11.81 20.77 -4.33
N GLY A 145 11.57 19.84 -3.41
CA GLY A 145 11.79 18.40 -3.58
C GLY A 145 13.22 17.93 -3.34
N SER A 146 14.12 18.84 -2.96
CA SER A 146 15.54 18.56 -2.75
C SER A 146 15.99 18.92 -1.34
N ASN A 147 15.57 20.08 -0.83
CA ASN A 147 15.85 20.54 0.52
C ASN A 147 14.70 20.16 1.45
N TRP A 148 15.01 19.33 2.44
CA TRP A 148 14.02 18.77 3.35
C TRP A 148 14.13 19.40 4.74
N ASN A 149 13.00 19.83 5.28
CA ASN A 149 12.86 20.31 6.65
C ASN A 149 12.11 19.26 7.47
N THR A 150 12.70 18.80 8.57
CA THR A 150 11.95 18.05 9.58
C THR A 150 11.08 19.03 10.35
N ALA A 151 9.77 18.77 10.43
CA ALA A 151 8.84 19.63 11.17
C ALA A 151 8.59 19.09 12.59
N PHE A 152 8.38 17.78 12.68
CA PHE A 152 7.98 17.09 13.90
C PHE A 152 8.59 15.69 13.95
N VAL A 153 8.99 15.27 15.15
CA VAL A 153 9.61 13.96 15.41
C VAL A 153 9.00 13.37 16.68
N LEU A 154 8.70 12.07 16.65
CA LEU A 154 8.45 11.26 17.83
C LEU A 154 9.71 10.43 18.12
N GLY A 155 10.33 10.67 19.27
CA GLY A 155 11.53 9.95 19.68
C GLY A 155 11.23 8.47 19.93
N SER A 156 11.97 7.58 19.27
CA SER A 156 11.85 6.13 19.42
C SER A 156 12.22 5.66 20.84
N ALA A 157 13.16 6.34 21.49
CA ALA A 157 13.64 5.98 22.83
C ALA A 157 12.71 6.41 23.98
N ASP A 158 11.94 7.49 23.80
CA ASP A 158 11.19 8.13 24.90
C ASP A 158 9.74 8.50 24.56
N GLY A 159 9.32 8.34 23.31
CA GLY A 159 7.98 8.70 22.84
C GLY A 159 7.70 10.20 22.85
N VAL A 160 8.72 11.06 23.06
CA VAL A 160 8.52 12.51 23.19
C VAL A 160 8.36 13.15 21.81
N ALA A 161 7.30 13.94 21.67
CA ALA A 161 7.06 14.83 20.55
C ALA A 161 8.00 16.03 20.58
N ARG A 162 8.76 16.23 19.51
CA ARG A 162 9.70 17.34 19.32
C ARG A 162 9.36 18.08 18.04
N PHE A 163 9.30 19.41 18.12
CA PHE A 163 9.18 20.28 16.97
C PHE A 163 10.55 20.87 16.64
N SER A 164 10.98 20.76 15.39
CA SER A 164 12.29 21.26 14.96
C SER A 164 12.28 22.78 14.71
N GLN A 165 11.09 23.39 14.66
CA GLN A 165 10.85 24.82 14.55
C GLN A 165 9.96 25.29 15.71
N PRO A 166 9.94 26.59 16.04
CA PRO A 166 9.00 27.13 17.02
C PRO A 166 7.54 26.79 16.67
N LEU A 167 6.74 26.43 17.67
CA LEU A 167 5.33 26.17 17.48
C LEU A 167 4.58 27.49 17.29
N GLU A 168 3.99 27.68 16.10
CA GLU A 168 3.08 28.78 15.86
C GLU A 168 1.69 28.44 16.41
N LEU A 169 1.24 29.21 17.41
CA LEU A 169 -0.09 29.07 17.97
C LEU A 169 -1.10 29.88 17.16
N LYS A 170 -2.32 29.35 17.05
CA LYS A 170 -3.41 30.08 16.41
C LYS A 170 -3.61 31.43 17.09
N GLN A 171 -3.61 32.48 16.29
CA GLN A 171 -3.67 33.84 16.78
C GLN A 171 -5.12 34.34 16.82
N TYR A 172 -5.44 35.08 17.88
CA TYR A 172 -6.74 35.73 18.06
C TYR A 172 -6.55 37.17 18.50
N SER A 173 -7.47 38.04 18.08
CA SER A 173 -7.70 39.27 18.82
C SER A 173 -8.54 38.94 20.04
N LYS A 174 -8.38 39.73 21.09
CA LYS A 174 -9.20 39.67 22.31
C LYS A 174 -10.69 39.69 21.98
N SER A 175 -11.10 40.53 21.03
CA SER A 175 -12.49 40.67 20.60
C SER A 175 -13.03 39.47 19.80
N SER A 176 -12.16 38.60 19.30
CA SER A 176 -12.50 37.42 18.49
C SER A 176 -12.18 36.11 19.20
N LEU A 177 -11.94 36.15 20.51
CA LEU A 177 -11.70 34.94 21.29
C LEU A 177 -12.86 33.96 21.12
N PRO A 178 -12.57 32.69 20.81
CA PRO A 178 -13.60 31.66 20.79
C PRO A 178 -14.10 31.42 22.22
N ASP A 179 -15.24 30.75 22.35
CA ASP A 179 -15.70 30.28 23.66
C ASP A 179 -14.61 29.43 24.34
N ALA A 180 -14.28 29.76 25.59
CA ALA A 180 -13.25 29.06 26.35
C ALA A 180 -13.62 27.59 26.60
N SER A 181 -14.90 27.27 26.77
CA SER A 181 -15.38 25.89 26.96
C SER A 181 -15.12 25.02 25.72
N ALA A 182 -15.31 25.59 24.52
CA ALA A 182 -14.99 24.92 23.25
C ALA A 182 -13.48 24.75 23.02
N GLY A 183 -12.65 25.42 23.83
CA GLY A 183 -11.20 25.43 23.76
C GLY A 183 -10.49 24.83 24.98
N SER A 184 -11.19 24.12 25.88
CA SER A 184 -10.59 23.57 27.11
C SER A 184 -9.28 22.83 26.82
N ALA A 185 -8.25 23.14 27.63
CA ALA A 185 -6.89 22.58 27.52
C ALA A 185 -6.15 22.89 26.18
N ARG A 186 -6.50 23.97 25.49
CA ARG A 186 -5.76 24.46 24.31
C ARG A 186 -4.91 25.68 24.64
N LEU A 187 -3.85 25.87 23.85
CA LEU A 187 -3.03 27.08 23.83
C LEU A 187 -3.37 27.92 22.59
N ILE A 188 -3.43 29.24 22.77
CA ILE A 188 -3.58 30.23 21.70
C ILE A 188 -2.61 31.39 21.92
N TYR A 189 -2.40 32.21 20.89
CA TYR A 189 -1.70 33.48 21.02
C TYR A 189 -2.67 34.64 20.88
N VAL A 190 -2.76 35.50 21.89
CA VAL A 190 -3.61 36.70 21.85
C VAL A 190 -2.71 37.90 21.60
N HIS A 191 -2.81 38.50 20.40
CA HIS A 191 -1.84 39.50 19.95
C HIS A 191 -2.12 40.92 20.46
N ASP A 192 -3.31 41.19 20.98
CA ASP A 192 -3.76 42.50 21.47
C ASP A 192 -4.30 42.44 22.91
N ALA A 193 -3.92 41.41 23.68
CA ALA A 193 -4.34 41.28 25.06
C ALA A 193 -3.91 42.51 25.89
N THR A 194 -4.72 42.90 26.86
CA THR A 194 -4.36 43.98 27.79
C THR A 194 -3.05 43.64 28.51
N GLY A 195 -2.09 44.57 28.55
CA GLY A 195 -0.73 44.29 29.06
C GLY A 195 0.22 43.64 28.03
N GLY A 196 -0.18 43.57 26.77
CA GLY A 196 0.62 43.13 25.63
C GLY A 196 0.35 41.69 25.19
N PRO A 197 0.87 41.31 24.01
CA PRO A 197 0.68 39.98 23.42
C PRO A 197 1.08 38.85 24.37
N VAL A 198 0.32 37.75 24.36
CA VAL A 198 0.53 36.66 25.33
C VAL A 198 0.06 35.32 24.78
N VAL A 199 0.74 34.24 25.20
CA VAL A 199 0.19 32.90 25.10
C VAL A 199 -0.89 32.73 26.16
N ALA A 200 -2.08 32.35 25.74
CA ALA A 200 -3.20 32.06 26.63
C ALA A 200 -3.55 30.57 26.60
N TYR A 201 -4.07 30.06 27.71
CA TYR A 201 -4.63 28.72 27.83
C TYR A 201 -6.09 28.82 28.26
N SER A 202 -6.92 27.81 27.94
CA SER A 202 -8.29 27.74 28.44
C SER A 202 -8.41 26.76 29.61
N ASP A 203 -9.05 27.20 30.70
CA ASP A 203 -9.44 26.37 31.84
C ASP A 203 -10.86 25.78 31.71
N GLY A 204 -11.52 25.99 30.57
CA GLY A 204 -12.89 25.57 30.29
C GLY A 204 -13.97 26.60 30.68
N GLY A 205 -13.64 27.62 31.47
CA GLY A 205 -14.51 28.75 31.79
C GLY A 205 -14.06 30.06 31.13
N SER A 206 -12.75 30.28 31.08
CA SER A 206 -12.11 31.51 30.60
C SER A 206 -10.82 31.21 29.85
N TRP A 207 -10.45 32.14 28.94
CA TRP A 207 -9.07 32.21 28.46
C TRP A 207 -8.22 32.93 29.50
N ARG A 208 -7.07 32.35 29.84
CA ARG A 208 -6.15 32.86 30.86
C ARG A 208 -4.75 33.04 30.31
N ARG A 209 -4.05 34.07 30.79
CA ARG A 209 -2.65 34.31 30.46
C ARG A 209 -1.79 33.20 31.07
N MET A 210 -0.92 32.59 30.27
CA MET A 210 0.07 31.64 30.79
C MET A 210 1.07 32.28 31.78
N ARG A 211 1.30 33.60 31.67
CA ARG A 211 2.31 34.30 32.48
C ARG A 211 1.91 34.45 33.95
N ASP A 212 0.64 34.73 34.21
CA ASP A 212 0.17 35.19 35.53
C ASP A 212 -1.24 34.69 35.91
N ASP A 213 -1.82 33.79 35.11
CA ASP A 213 -3.14 33.18 35.32
C ASP A 213 -4.35 34.14 35.27
N SER A 214 -4.14 35.42 34.94
CA SER A 214 -5.25 36.38 34.82
C SER A 214 -6.11 36.08 33.59
N VAL A 215 -7.42 36.34 33.70
CA VAL A 215 -8.37 36.20 32.59
C VAL A 215 -8.01 37.18 31.48
N ILE A 216 -8.08 36.73 30.23
CA ILE A 216 -8.01 37.60 29.05
C ILE A 216 -9.32 38.39 28.99
N ASN A 217 -9.36 39.47 29.76
CA ASN A 217 -10.42 40.48 29.72
C ASN A 217 -10.30 41.30 28.47
#